data_AF-A0A959L5U6-F1
#
_entry.id   AF-A0A959L5U6-F1
#
_cell.length_a   1.000
_cell.length_b   1.000
_cell.length_c   1.000
_cell.angle_alpha   90.00
_cell.angle_beta   90.00
_cell.angle_gamma   90.00
#
_symmetry.space_group_name_H-M   'P 1'
#
loop_
_entity.id
_entity.type
_entity.pdbx_description
1 polymer ?
#
loop_
_entity_poly.entity_id
_entity_poly.type
_entity_poly.pdbx_seq_one_letter_code
_entity_poly.pdbx_strand_id
1 'polypeptide(L)'
;MRKSITIIYFFGAAFLAIIFFNTSCTKIEFINDSGAALSFSTDTLTFDTVFTERGSATRFFKVYNRHSKYIRISRIWLEDEAASFFRMNVDGIAGNEAIDVEIPPNDSIYIFFEVTVDPDQPVSVSPFVIDDMVNFETNGNKQSVTLEAWGQNANYLPNRASAGKQNLYTCNFNEWVWDDPKPYVLYGVLVIDSCTLVMPPGTQVYIHGGFGRTDDGTPYNDGVLYMYRNGKLRIEGTEDQPVVIQGDRLEEEYSEVSGQWGRIQLGPLSQGHLIDHAEIKNGIIGILVDSLAELTIKNSKIFNTSSSALAGYSARIVAENCLFHSSGANNVTFILGGNYNFSYCTLANYGTSTESLSASNFTCLDGAIPCDYPVAAPLNMTFRNSIIYGSSRDVISLQDGVGEQDPSFFRYRFLNCVVRVDELLDEGGHPDFFDFCNPCLNGDGDSPLFVDPDLNDYHLDSLSIAIELAKPIININQDLEGNDRDLDRPDAGCYEKTN
;
A
#
# COMPACT_ATOMS: atom_id res chain seq x y z
N MET A 1 50.76 -74.15 -39.40
CA MET A 1 51.24 -72.76 -39.24
C MET A 1 50.26 -71.69 -39.74
N ARG A 2 49.60 -71.82 -40.91
CA ARG A 2 48.66 -70.77 -41.42
C ARG A 2 47.39 -70.53 -40.57
N LYS A 3 46.80 -71.55 -39.94
CA LYS A 3 45.56 -71.39 -39.14
C LYS A 3 45.74 -70.66 -37.80
N SER A 4 46.91 -70.80 -37.15
CA SER A 4 47.16 -70.15 -35.85
C SER A 4 47.43 -68.64 -35.97
N ILE A 5 47.96 -68.19 -37.11
CA ILE A 5 48.24 -66.78 -37.36
C ILE A 5 46.93 -66.00 -37.59
N THR A 6 45.94 -66.57 -38.27
CA THR A 6 44.65 -65.92 -38.52
C THR A 6 43.83 -65.71 -37.24
N ILE A 7 43.93 -66.62 -36.27
CA ILE A 7 43.22 -66.51 -34.97
C ILE A 7 43.82 -65.38 -34.12
N ILE A 8 45.14 -65.18 -34.17
CA ILE A 8 45.82 -64.10 -33.44
C ILE A 8 45.45 -62.73 -34.02
N TYR A 9 45.36 -62.61 -35.35
CA TYR A 9 44.88 -61.36 -35.99
C TYR A 9 43.39 -61.08 -35.70
N PHE A 10 42.56 -62.13 -35.60
CA PHE A 10 41.14 -61.98 -35.28
C PHE A 10 40.92 -61.55 -33.82
N PHE A 11 41.65 -62.13 -32.87
CA PHE A 11 41.61 -61.70 -31.46
C PHE A 11 42.26 -60.32 -31.26
N GLY A 12 43.34 -60.00 -31.97
CA GLY A 12 43.97 -58.68 -31.95
C GLY A 12 43.06 -57.58 -32.51
N ALA A 13 42.34 -57.84 -33.60
CA ALA A 13 41.36 -56.92 -34.18
C ALA A 13 40.12 -56.75 -33.29
N ALA A 14 39.65 -57.83 -32.63
CA ALA A 14 38.55 -57.75 -31.67
C ALA A 14 38.94 -56.96 -30.41
N PHE A 15 40.18 -57.11 -29.92
CA PHE A 15 40.70 -56.36 -28.78
C PHE A 15 40.90 -54.86 -29.11
N LEU A 16 41.38 -54.54 -30.32
CA LEU A 16 41.45 -53.14 -30.80
C LEU A 16 40.05 -52.52 -30.99
N ALA A 17 39.08 -53.29 -31.49
CA ALA A 17 37.70 -52.82 -31.64
C ALA A 17 37.06 -52.52 -30.28
N ILE A 18 37.27 -53.37 -29.27
CA ILE A 18 36.78 -53.14 -27.90
C ILE A 18 37.41 -51.89 -27.26
N ILE A 19 38.67 -51.57 -27.56
CA ILE A 19 39.32 -50.34 -27.09
C ILE A 19 38.73 -49.09 -27.78
N PHE A 20 38.33 -49.19 -29.06
CA PHE A 20 37.70 -48.09 -29.80
C PHE A 20 36.24 -47.82 -29.42
N PHE A 21 35.51 -48.78 -28.82
CA PHE A 21 34.13 -48.58 -28.37
C PHE A 21 34.00 -48.01 -26.95
N ASN A 22 35.10 -47.80 -26.22
CA ASN A 22 35.08 -47.25 -24.86
C ASN A 22 35.35 -45.74 -24.75
N THR A 23 35.52 -45.02 -25.87
CA THR A 23 35.59 -43.55 -25.85
C THR A 23 34.20 -42.94 -26.11
N SER A 24 33.22 -43.25 -25.26
CA SER A 24 31.98 -42.47 -25.21
C SER A 24 32.20 -41.22 -24.36
N CYS A 25 32.98 -40.28 -24.88
CA CYS A 25 32.96 -38.91 -24.37
C CYS A 25 31.82 -38.19 -25.10
N THR A 26 30.59 -38.31 -24.58
CA THR A 26 29.50 -37.45 -25.03
C THR A 26 29.90 -36.02 -24.73
N LYS A 27 30.09 -35.23 -25.79
CA LYS A 27 30.43 -33.82 -25.66
C LYS A 27 29.28 -33.13 -24.92
N ILE A 28 29.56 -32.61 -23.73
CA ILE A 28 28.59 -31.84 -22.94
C ILE A 28 28.35 -30.54 -23.72
N GLU A 29 27.13 -30.34 -24.18
CA GLU A 29 26.71 -29.09 -24.81
C GLU A 29 25.81 -28.31 -23.85
N PHE A 30 26.16 -27.04 -23.65
CA PHE A 30 25.37 -26.10 -22.87
C PHE A 30 24.44 -25.29 -23.78
N ILE A 31 23.26 -24.97 -23.27
CA ILE A 31 22.41 -23.93 -23.85
C ILE A 31 23.01 -22.56 -23.51
N ASN A 32 23.33 -21.78 -24.54
CA ASN A 32 23.86 -20.42 -24.40
C ASN A 32 22.88 -19.37 -24.95
N ASP A 33 21.63 -19.78 -25.19
CA ASP A 33 20.59 -18.89 -25.69
C ASP A 33 20.09 -17.98 -24.56
N SER A 34 20.02 -16.68 -24.84
CA SER A 34 19.39 -15.70 -23.96
C SER A 34 17.88 -15.86 -23.87
N GLY A 35 17.25 -16.72 -24.67
CA GLY A 35 15.84 -17.13 -24.51
C GLY A 35 15.63 -18.33 -23.57
N ALA A 36 16.70 -18.94 -23.06
CA ALA A 36 16.60 -20.11 -22.20
C ALA A 36 16.14 -19.74 -20.78
N ALA A 37 14.88 -20.07 -20.47
CA ALA A 37 14.31 -19.89 -19.14
C ALA A 37 14.32 -21.20 -18.33
N LEU A 38 14.50 -21.07 -17.02
CA LEU A 38 14.26 -22.11 -16.03
C LEU A 38 12.76 -22.26 -15.76
N SER A 39 12.36 -23.44 -15.32
CA SER A 39 11.00 -23.70 -14.81
C SER A 39 11.10 -24.04 -13.33
N PHE A 40 10.24 -23.48 -12.50
CA PHE A 40 10.20 -23.74 -11.05
C PHE A 40 8.98 -24.59 -10.69
N SER A 41 9.07 -25.36 -9.60
CA SER A 41 7.88 -26.08 -9.09
C SER A 41 6.88 -25.19 -8.37
N THR A 42 7.29 -23.97 -8.01
CA THR A 42 6.47 -22.94 -7.35
C THR A 42 7.01 -21.57 -7.70
N ASP A 43 6.16 -20.55 -7.65
CA ASP A 43 6.49 -19.12 -7.74
C ASP A 43 6.79 -18.53 -6.36
N THR A 44 6.13 -19.05 -5.31
CA THR A 44 6.33 -18.70 -3.90
C THR A 44 6.52 -19.95 -3.04
N LEU A 45 7.53 -19.95 -2.17
CA LEU A 45 7.78 -20.98 -1.16
C LEU A 45 7.34 -20.49 0.23
N THR A 46 6.12 -20.85 0.63
CA THR A 46 5.56 -20.45 1.94
C THR A 46 5.91 -21.44 3.06
N PHE A 47 6.26 -20.89 4.22
CA PHE A 47 6.50 -21.61 5.47
C PHE A 47 5.28 -21.51 6.40
N ASP A 48 4.30 -22.39 6.24
CA ASP A 48 3.03 -22.39 7.00
C ASP A 48 3.14 -22.69 8.52
N THR A 49 4.34 -22.69 9.09
CA THR A 49 4.55 -23.03 10.51
C THR A 49 4.38 -21.78 11.36
N VAL A 50 3.49 -21.85 12.35
CA VAL A 50 3.41 -20.83 13.41
C VAL A 50 4.35 -21.24 14.53
N PHE A 51 5.31 -20.38 14.79
CA PHE A 51 6.16 -20.49 15.97
C PHE A 51 5.44 -19.81 17.12
N THR A 52 5.23 -20.53 18.22
CA THR A 52 4.76 -19.95 19.50
C THR A 52 5.91 -19.68 20.47
N GLU A 53 7.10 -20.16 20.11
CA GLU A 53 8.41 -19.99 20.75
C GLU A 53 9.45 -20.10 19.62
N ARG A 54 10.69 -19.66 19.85
CA ARG A 54 11.76 -19.76 18.84
C ARG A 54 11.84 -21.14 18.20
N GLY A 55 11.79 -21.18 16.86
CA GLY A 55 11.92 -22.44 16.11
C GLY A 55 12.40 -22.23 14.68
N SER A 56 12.61 -23.35 13.99
CA SER A 56 12.95 -23.36 12.57
C SER A 56 12.09 -24.33 11.78
N ALA A 57 11.91 -24.01 10.50
CA ALA A 57 11.22 -24.87 9.54
C ALA A 57 12.05 -24.96 8.26
N THR A 58 11.97 -26.10 7.58
CA THR A 58 12.67 -26.33 6.31
C THR A 58 11.66 -26.68 5.23
N ARG A 59 11.76 -26.01 4.08
CA ARG A 59 10.98 -26.28 2.87
C ARG A 59 11.93 -26.36 1.67
N PHE A 60 11.42 -26.84 0.54
CA PHE A 60 12.18 -26.88 -0.69
C PHE A 60 11.29 -26.68 -1.91
N PHE A 61 11.89 -26.24 -3.00
CA PHE A 61 11.29 -26.33 -4.33
C PHE A 61 12.31 -26.92 -5.32
N LYS A 62 11.83 -27.23 -6.53
CA LYS A 62 12.65 -27.74 -7.62
C LYS A 62 12.85 -26.70 -8.71
N VAL A 63 14.07 -26.65 -9.23
CA VAL A 63 14.42 -25.92 -10.46
C VAL A 63 14.59 -26.95 -11.56
N TYR A 64 13.85 -26.80 -12.65
CA TYR A 64 13.85 -27.72 -13.78
C TYR A 64 14.58 -27.12 -14.98
N ASN A 65 15.45 -27.93 -15.57
CA ASN A 65 15.90 -27.74 -16.93
C ASN A 65 14.97 -28.51 -17.88
N ARG A 66 14.04 -27.81 -18.54
CA ARG A 66 13.13 -28.41 -19.53
C ARG A 66 13.75 -28.53 -20.93
N HIS A 67 15.02 -28.13 -21.09
CA HIS A 67 15.72 -28.16 -22.36
C HIS A 67 16.45 -29.50 -22.56
N SER A 68 16.77 -29.80 -23.82
CA SER A 68 17.49 -31.02 -24.21
C SER A 68 19.01 -30.93 -24.10
N LYS A 69 19.54 -29.80 -23.61
CA LYS A 69 20.96 -29.52 -23.37
C LYS A 69 21.19 -29.15 -21.91
N TYR A 70 22.44 -29.21 -21.45
CA TYR A 70 22.77 -28.73 -20.10
C TYR A 70 22.47 -27.24 -20.00
N ILE A 71 21.98 -26.80 -18.84
CA ILE A 71 21.84 -25.38 -18.53
C ILE A 71 22.76 -25.06 -17.35
N ARG A 72 23.44 -23.91 -17.41
CA ARG A 72 24.26 -23.41 -16.31
C ARG A 72 23.63 -22.13 -15.79
N ILE A 73 23.25 -22.16 -14.53
CA ILE A 73 22.80 -20.99 -13.79
C ILE A 73 24.08 -20.32 -13.31
N SER A 74 24.34 -19.10 -13.78
CA SER A 74 25.56 -18.38 -13.42
C SER A 74 25.56 -18.00 -11.95
N ARG A 75 24.39 -17.62 -11.41
CA ARG A 75 24.26 -17.22 -10.00
C ARG A 75 22.87 -17.55 -9.46
N ILE A 76 22.84 -18.05 -8.23
CA ILE A 76 21.64 -18.18 -7.38
C ILE A 76 21.94 -17.46 -6.08
N TRP A 77 21.15 -16.48 -5.67
CA TRP A 77 21.39 -15.72 -4.43
C TRP A 77 20.10 -15.23 -3.78
N LEU A 78 20.10 -15.08 -2.46
CA LEU A 78 19.04 -14.36 -1.74
C LEU A 78 19.19 -12.85 -1.95
N GLU A 79 18.10 -12.12 -2.16
CA GLU A 79 18.15 -10.65 -2.35
C GLU A 79 18.80 -9.98 -1.14
N ASP A 80 18.36 -10.34 0.06
CA ASP A 80 18.88 -9.80 1.33
C ASP A 80 19.99 -10.68 1.94
N GLU A 81 21.03 -11.02 1.17
CA GLU A 81 22.08 -12.02 1.48
C GLU A 81 22.54 -12.05 2.96
N ALA A 82 22.79 -10.89 3.58
CA ALA A 82 23.33 -10.78 4.94
C ALA A 82 22.27 -10.60 6.04
N ALA A 83 21.07 -10.13 5.69
CA ALA A 83 19.99 -9.81 6.62
C ALA A 83 18.84 -10.84 6.59
N SER A 84 18.88 -11.77 5.63
CA SER A 84 17.81 -12.74 5.43
C SER A 84 17.60 -13.66 6.63
N PHE A 85 16.32 -13.85 6.98
CA PHE A 85 15.87 -14.89 7.90
C PHE A 85 15.98 -16.30 7.32
N PHE A 86 16.16 -16.39 5.99
CA PHE A 86 16.28 -17.63 5.24
C PHE A 86 17.74 -18.02 5.06
N ARG A 87 17.98 -19.33 5.21
CA ARG A 87 19.27 -19.96 4.93
C ARG A 87 19.08 -20.93 3.77
N MET A 88 19.82 -20.71 2.69
CA MET A 88 19.67 -21.47 1.46
C MET A 88 20.67 -22.65 1.39
N ASN A 89 20.22 -23.74 0.77
CA ASN A 89 21.06 -24.86 0.36
C ASN A 89 20.69 -25.29 -1.06
N VAL A 90 21.63 -25.20 -1.99
CA VAL A 90 21.46 -25.54 -3.40
C VAL A 90 22.09 -26.90 -3.65
N ASP A 91 21.26 -27.91 -3.90
CA ASP A 91 21.66 -29.29 -4.24
C ASP A 91 22.76 -29.89 -3.31
N GLY A 92 22.65 -29.61 -2.01
CA GLY A 92 23.58 -30.08 -0.99
C GLY A 92 24.65 -29.06 -0.57
N ILE A 93 24.81 -27.96 -1.30
CA ILE A 93 25.77 -26.89 -0.98
C ILE A 93 25.05 -25.80 -0.18
N ALA A 94 25.43 -25.64 1.09
CA ALA A 94 24.88 -24.59 1.95
C ALA A 94 25.53 -23.24 1.69
N GLY A 95 24.72 -22.19 1.65
CA GLY A 95 25.16 -20.81 1.45
C GLY A 95 24.02 -19.96 0.88
N ASN A 96 24.06 -18.65 1.14
CA ASN A 96 23.10 -17.69 0.59
C ASN A 96 23.42 -17.29 -0.86
N GLU A 97 24.47 -17.89 -1.44
CA GLU A 97 24.87 -17.77 -2.83
C GLU A 97 25.38 -19.12 -3.34
N ALA A 98 25.06 -19.45 -4.60
CA ALA A 98 25.68 -20.51 -5.38
C ALA A 98 26.01 -20.00 -6.79
N ILE A 99 27.15 -20.42 -7.33
CA ILE A 99 27.68 -19.97 -8.63
C ILE A 99 27.90 -21.18 -9.53
N ASP A 100 27.70 -21.00 -10.83
CA ASP A 100 27.97 -22.02 -11.87
C ASP A 100 27.26 -23.36 -11.61
N VAL A 101 25.98 -23.30 -11.24
CA VAL A 101 25.15 -24.49 -10.95
C VAL A 101 24.65 -25.09 -12.26
N GLU A 102 25.01 -26.35 -12.53
CA GLU A 102 24.66 -27.05 -13.76
C GLU A 102 23.49 -28.02 -13.56
N ILE A 103 22.50 -27.97 -14.45
CA ILE A 103 21.37 -28.90 -14.45
C ILE A 103 21.39 -29.72 -15.75
N PRO A 104 21.46 -31.07 -15.69
CA PRO A 104 21.43 -31.91 -16.88
C PRO A 104 20.14 -31.75 -17.72
N PRO A 105 20.16 -32.21 -18.99
CA PRO A 105 18.98 -32.16 -19.86
C PRO A 105 17.77 -32.88 -19.27
N ASN A 106 16.60 -32.22 -19.30
CA ASN A 106 15.33 -32.75 -18.77
C ASN A 106 15.38 -33.17 -17.29
N ASP A 107 16.28 -32.57 -16.50
CA ASP A 107 16.50 -32.90 -15.10
C ASP A 107 16.12 -31.72 -14.18
N SER A 108 16.28 -31.91 -12.87
CA SER A 108 16.00 -30.91 -11.85
C SER A 108 16.95 -30.98 -10.67
N ILE A 109 17.16 -29.84 -10.00
CA ILE A 109 17.84 -29.77 -8.70
C ILE A 109 16.85 -29.40 -7.59
N TYR A 110 17.21 -29.71 -6.35
CA TYR A 110 16.50 -29.23 -5.17
C TYR A 110 17.18 -27.99 -4.61
N ILE A 111 16.38 -27.03 -4.17
CA ILE A 111 16.85 -25.93 -3.33
C ILE A 111 16.05 -25.96 -2.03
N PHE A 112 16.75 -26.14 -0.92
CA PHE A 112 16.19 -26.14 0.42
C PHE A 112 16.38 -24.77 1.06
N PHE A 113 15.37 -24.34 1.79
CA PHE A 113 15.40 -23.13 2.59
C PHE A 113 15.03 -23.48 4.02
N GLU A 114 15.82 -23.01 4.96
CA GLU A 114 15.51 -23.04 6.39
C GLU A 114 15.24 -21.62 6.87
N VAL A 115 14.11 -21.40 7.53
CA VAL A 115 13.81 -20.13 8.21
C VAL A 115 13.90 -20.34 9.72
N THR A 116 14.41 -19.35 10.46
CA THR A 116 14.40 -19.35 11.93
C THR A 116 13.66 -18.13 12.42
N VAL A 117 12.59 -18.37 13.18
CA VAL A 117 11.69 -17.33 13.68
C VAL A 117 11.69 -17.38 15.19
N ASP A 118 11.76 -16.22 15.82
CA ASP A 118 11.57 -16.04 17.25
C ASP A 118 10.42 -15.05 17.46
N PRO A 119 9.18 -15.54 17.69
CA PRO A 119 7.98 -14.71 17.77
C PRO A 119 7.93 -13.83 19.03
N ASP A 120 8.83 -14.07 19.99
CA ASP A 120 8.94 -13.26 21.21
C ASP A 120 9.86 -12.04 21.02
N GLN A 121 10.53 -11.93 19.88
CA GLN A 121 11.33 -10.74 19.55
C GLN A 121 10.43 -9.54 19.23
N PRO A 122 10.93 -8.30 19.42
CA PRO A 122 10.25 -7.10 18.94
C PRO A 122 9.93 -7.20 17.44
N VAL A 123 8.86 -6.55 16.98
CA VAL A 123 8.43 -6.60 15.56
C VAL A 123 9.51 -6.10 14.60
N SER A 124 10.39 -5.20 15.06
CA SER A 124 11.55 -4.73 14.29
C SER A 124 12.62 -5.80 14.04
N VAL A 125 12.55 -6.93 14.74
CA VAL A 125 13.49 -8.07 14.63
C VAL A 125 12.78 -9.33 14.14
N SER A 126 11.48 -9.47 14.39
CA SER A 126 10.65 -10.54 13.82
C SER A 126 9.36 -9.90 13.30
N PRO A 127 9.31 -9.48 12.03
CA PRO A 127 8.12 -8.88 11.42
C PRO A 127 6.89 -9.80 11.39
N PHE A 128 5.69 -9.28 11.12
CA PHE A 128 4.49 -10.15 11.02
C PHE A 128 4.56 -11.11 9.84
N VAL A 129 5.06 -10.62 8.70
CA VAL A 129 5.34 -11.37 7.47
C VAL A 129 6.82 -11.15 7.15
N ILE A 130 7.53 -12.25 6.92
CA ILE A 130 8.96 -12.27 6.62
C ILE A 130 9.09 -12.73 5.18
N ASP A 131 9.53 -11.82 4.32
CA ASP A 131 9.71 -12.08 2.90
C ASP A 131 11.16 -11.92 2.47
N ASP A 132 11.54 -12.68 1.45
CA ASP A 132 12.81 -12.54 0.72
C ASP A 132 12.61 -13.10 -0.70
N MET A 133 13.54 -12.82 -1.61
CA MET A 133 13.53 -13.35 -2.96
C MET A 133 14.81 -14.15 -3.20
N VAL A 134 14.68 -15.37 -3.72
CA VAL A 134 15.82 -16.06 -4.32
C VAL A 134 15.85 -15.76 -5.82
N ASN A 135 16.97 -15.21 -6.27
CA ASN A 135 17.22 -14.81 -7.63
C ASN A 135 18.07 -15.83 -8.37
N PHE A 136 17.81 -15.94 -9.68
CA PHE A 136 18.49 -16.82 -10.61
C PHE A 136 18.96 -16.02 -11.81
N GLU A 137 20.24 -16.11 -12.15
CA GLU A 137 20.78 -15.57 -13.39
C GLU A 137 21.23 -16.71 -14.31
N THR A 138 20.75 -16.71 -15.56
CA THR A 138 21.06 -17.75 -16.56
C THR A 138 21.11 -17.13 -17.94
N ASN A 139 22.28 -17.16 -18.60
CA ASN A 139 22.47 -16.57 -19.95
C ASN A 139 21.98 -15.12 -20.09
N GLY A 140 22.07 -14.31 -19.03
CA GLY A 140 21.57 -12.94 -18.98
C GLY A 140 20.09 -12.79 -18.63
N ASN A 141 19.34 -13.89 -18.49
CA ASN A 141 17.97 -13.87 -17.96
C ASN A 141 18.00 -13.87 -16.44
N LYS A 142 17.16 -13.02 -15.83
CA LYS A 142 16.89 -13.02 -14.39
C LYS A 142 15.50 -13.56 -14.12
N GLN A 143 15.40 -14.51 -13.20
CA GLN A 143 14.15 -15.04 -12.69
C GLN A 143 14.24 -15.07 -11.16
N SER A 144 13.10 -15.05 -10.48
CA SER A 144 13.04 -15.06 -9.02
C SER A 144 11.93 -15.98 -8.52
N VAL A 145 12.11 -16.49 -7.31
CA VAL A 145 11.08 -17.20 -6.53
C VAL A 145 10.98 -16.51 -5.18
N THR A 146 9.76 -16.22 -4.72
CA THR A 146 9.51 -15.55 -3.44
C THR A 146 9.59 -16.56 -2.29
N LEU A 147 10.15 -16.15 -1.16
CA LEU A 147 10.19 -16.89 0.10
C LEU A 147 9.35 -16.13 1.12
N GLU A 148 8.50 -16.84 1.87
CA GLU A 148 7.58 -16.22 2.81
C GLU A 148 7.44 -17.02 4.11
N ALA A 149 7.51 -16.36 5.25
CA ALA A 149 7.30 -16.94 6.58
C ALA A 149 6.53 -16.00 7.52
N TRP A 150 6.04 -16.54 8.64
CA TRP A 150 5.24 -15.80 9.62
C TRP A 150 6.04 -15.55 10.89
N GLY A 151 6.33 -14.29 11.19
CA GLY A 151 7.27 -13.94 12.26
C GLY A 151 6.64 -13.65 13.62
N GLN A 152 5.35 -13.37 13.72
CA GLN A 152 4.68 -12.96 14.96
C GLN A 152 3.38 -13.71 15.22
N ASN A 153 2.91 -13.67 16.47
CA ASN A 153 1.60 -14.19 16.82
C ASN A 153 0.53 -13.09 16.63
N ALA A 154 -0.31 -13.26 15.61
CA ALA A 154 -1.35 -12.30 15.25
C ALA A 154 -2.60 -12.99 14.73
N ASN A 155 -3.69 -12.22 14.62
CA ASN A 155 -4.91 -12.63 13.96
C ASN A 155 -4.77 -12.41 12.46
N TYR A 156 -4.30 -13.43 11.75
CA TYR A 156 -4.11 -13.38 10.29
C TYR A 156 -5.44 -13.54 9.56
N LEU A 157 -5.85 -12.48 8.87
CA LEU A 157 -7.12 -12.39 8.17
C LEU A 157 -6.93 -12.24 6.66
N PRO A 158 -7.78 -12.87 5.84
CA PRO A 158 -8.75 -13.91 6.21
C PRO A 158 -8.07 -15.25 6.50
N ASN A 159 -6.90 -15.47 5.92
CA ASN A 159 -5.96 -16.53 6.25
C ASN A 159 -4.60 -16.23 5.58
N ARG A 160 -3.57 -16.99 5.96
CA ARG A 160 -2.19 -16.87 5.48
C ARG A 160 -1.96 -17.25 4.02
N ALA A 161 -2.90 -17.91 3.36
CA ALA A 161 -2.78 -18.32 1.96
C ALA A 161 -3.48 -17.34 0.99
N SER A 162 -3.74 -16.11 1.44
CA SER A 162 -4.60 -15.13 0.76
C SER A 162 -3.86 -14.08 -0.07
N ALA A 163 -2.53 -14.19 -0.24
CA ALA A 163 -1.72 -13.32 -1.10
C ALA A 163 -2.37 -13.17 -2.48
N GLY A 164 -2.56 -11.93 -2.94
CA GLY A 164 -3.15 -11.63 -4.24
C GLY A 164 -4.57 -12.18 -4.46
N LYS A 165 -5.25 -12.65 -3.41
CA LYS A 165 -6.60 -13.24 -3.49
C LYS A 165 -7.64 -12.36 -2.85
N GLN A 166 -8.82 -12.34 -3.47
CA GLN A 166 -10.02 -11.74 -2.91
C GLN A 166 -10.81 -12.75 -2.11
N ASN A 167 -11.13 -12.39 -0.87
CA ASN A 167 -11.82 -13.25 0.07
C ASN A 167 -13.05 -12.52 0.61
N LEU A 168 -14.23 -13.09 0.38
CA LEU A 168 -15.49 -12.57 0.90
C LEU A 168 -15.76 -13.12 2.30
N TYR A 169 -16.00 -12.21 3.24
CA TYR A 169 -16.50 -12.50 4.57
C TYR A 169 -17.91 -11.92 4.75
N THR A 170 -18.81 -12.70 5.35
CA THR A 170 -20.14 -12.24 5.75
C THR A 170 -20.46 -12.74 7.16
N CYS A 171 -21.27 -11.98 7.90
CA CYS A 171 -21.68 -12.37 9.25
C CYS A 171 -23.20 -12.27 9.45
N ASN A 172 -23.97 -12.47 8.37
CA ASN A 172 -25.44 -12.48 8.39
C ASN A 172 -26.06 -11.24 9.05
N PHE A 173 -25.54 -10.07 8.69
CA PHE A 173 -25.93 -8.75 9.21
C PHE A 173 -25.65 -8.52 10.71
N ASN A 174 -24.84 -9.37 11.35
CA ASN A 174 -24.36 -9.15 12.72
C ASN A 174 -23.13 -8.22 12.74
N GLU A 175 -22.54 -8.08 13.92
CA GLU A 175 -21.26 -7.44 14.13
C GLU A 175 -20.14 -8.50 14.13
N TRP A 176 -19.01 -8.15 13.52
CA TRP A 176 -17.75 -8.86 13.66
C TRP A 176 -16.79 -7.91 14.36
N VAL A 177 -16.54 -8.19 15.64
CA VAL A 177 -15.72 -7.33 16.50
C VAL A 177 -14.27 -7.83 16.48
N TRP A 178 -13.32 -6.91 16.31
CA TRP A 178 -11.89 -7.16 16.37
C TRP A 178 -11.34 -6.80 17.77
N ASP A 179 -11.74 -7.57 18.78
CA ASP A 179 -11.47 -7.35 20.21
C ASP A 179 -10.36 -8.24 20.82
N ASP A 180 -9.64 -9.00 20.00
CA ASP A 180 -8.53 -9.83 20.48
C ASP A 180 -7.34 -8.95 20.88
N PRO A 181 -6.64 -9.24 22.00
CA PRO A 181 -5.47 -8.47 22.43
C PRO A 181 -4.29 -8.52 21.44
N LYS A 182 -4.23 -9.55 20.58
CA LYS A 182 -3.21 -9.64 19.54
C LYS A 182 -3.60 -8.77 18.35
N PRO A 183 -2.60 -8.20 17.67
CA PRO A 183 -2.85 -7.42 16.47
C PRO A 183 -3.51 -8.24 15.36
N TYR A 184 -4.18 -7.54 14.44
CA TYR A 184 -4.77 -8.11 13.24
C TYR A 184 -3.83 -7.88 12.06
N VAL A 185 -3.57 -8.92 11.28
CA VAL A 185 -2.75 -8.83 10.06
C VAL A 185 -3.63 -9.21 8.87
N LEU A 186 -3.96 -8.22 8.04
CA LEU A 186 -4.68 -8.44 6.80
C LEU A 186 -3.68 -8.81 5.70
N TYR A 187 -3.94 -9.94 5.05
CA TYR A 187 -3.10 -10.48 4.00
C TYR A 187 -3.97 -10.77 2.77
N GLY A 188 -3.71 -10.06 1.67
CA GLY A 188 -4.55 -10.13 0.47
C GLY A 188 -5.64 -9.04 0.40
N VAL A 189 -6.78 -9.37 -0.21
CA VAL A 189 -7.97 -8.51 -0.24
C VAL A 189 -9.10 -9.13 0.58
N LEU A 190 -9.52 -8.43 1.63
CA LEU A 190 -10.65 -8.81 2.48
C LEU A 190 -11.88 -8.01 2.10
N VAL A 191 -12.85 -8.68 1.48
CA VAL A 191 -14.16 -8.13 1.13
C VAL A 191 -15.15 -8.46 2.24
N ILE A 192 -15.77 -7.45 2.84
CA ILE A 192 -16.80 -7.62 3.88
C ILE A 192 -18.14 -7.20 3.31
N ASP A 193 -19.12 -8.11 3.35
CA ASP A 193 -20.50 -7.82 3.00
C ASP A 193 -21.46 -8.32 4.08
N SER A 194 -22.64 -7.71 4.16
CA SER A 194 -23.71 -8.15 5.06
C SER A 194 -23.19 -8.37 6.48
N CYS A 195 -22.37 -7.43 6.96
CA CYS A 195 -21.65 -7.51 8.23
C CYS A 195 -21.20 -6.11 8.67
N THR A 196 -21.18 -5.86 9.97
CA THR A 196 -20.58 -4.64 10.54
C THR A 196 -19.25 -5.01 11.18
N LEU A 197 -18.14 -4.62 10.57
CA LEU A 197 -16.82 -4.73 11.17
C LEU A 197 -16.66 -3.62 12.22
N VAL A 198 -16.40 -4.01 13.47
CA VAL A 198 -16.17 -3.11 14.60
C VAL A 198 -14.73 -3.25 15.09
N MET A 199 -13.99 -2.14 15.13
CA MET A 199 -12.64 -2.05 15.70
C MET A 199 -12.72 -1.22 17.00
N PRO A 200 -12.67 -1.85 18.18
CA PRO A 200 -12.68 -1.15 19.47
C PRO A 200 -11.42 -0.28 19.73
N PRO A 201 -11.38 0.49 20.83
CA PRO A 201 -10.21 1.30 21.17
C PRO A 201 -8.92 0.48 21.27
N GLY A 202 -7.83 1.03 20.72
CA GLY A 202 -6.50 0.42 20.78
C GLY A 202 -6.25 -0.72 19.79
N THR A 203 -7.21 -1.09 18.94
CA THR A 203 -7.00 -2.13 17.91
C THR A 203 -5.82 -1.75 17.00
N GLN A 204 -4.90 -2.70 16.80
CA GLN A 204 -3.75 -2.58 15.90
C GLN A 204 -3.97 -3.44 14.66
N VAL A 205 -4.00 -2.83 13.49
CA VAL A 205 -4.19 -3.50 12.20
C VAL A 205 -2.97 -3.25 11.32
N TYR A 206 -2.36 -4.34 10.88
CA TYR A 206 -1.27 -4.35 9.92
C TYR A 206 -1.80 -4.93 8.61
N ILE A 207 -1.47 -4.29 7.49
CA ILE A 207 -1.91 -4.75 6.18
C ILE A 207 -0.67 -5.04 5.35
N HIS A 208 -0.53 -6.29 4.95
CA HIS A 208 0.47 -6.72 4.02
C HIS A 208 -0.03 -6.54 2.59
N GLY A 209 0.79 -5.97 1.71
CA GLY A 209 0.48 -5.90 0.28
C GLY A 209 1.22 -4.78 -0.44
N GLY A 210 0.45 -3.93 -1.13
CA GLY A 210 1.00 -2.85 -1.94
C GLY A 210 0.91 -3.17 -3.44
N PHE A 211 1.82 -2.62 -4.22
CA PHE A 211 1.80 -2.79 -5.67
C PHE A 211 2.39 -4.15 -6.09
N GLY A 212 1.55 -5.01 -6.65
CA GLY A 212 1.91 -6.31 -7.19
C GLY A 212 1.79 -6.38 -8.72
N ARG A 213 2.33 -7.46 -9.32
CA ARG A 213 2.13 -7.81 -10.72
C ARG A 213 1.78 -9.28 -10.86
N THR A 214 0.84 -9.60 -11.72
CA THR A 214 0.52 -10.98 -12.12
C THR A 214 1.60 -11.54 -13.06
N ASP A 215 1.57 -12.85 -13.33
CA ASP A 215 2.49 -13.54 -14.25
C ASP A 215 2.51 -12.94 -15.66
N ASP A 216 1.40 -12.38 -16.12
CA ASP A 216 1.27 -11.68 -17.41
C ASP A 216 1.72 -10.21 -17.36
N GLY A 217 2.22 -9.75 -16.22
CA GLY A 217 2.72 -8.40 -15.98
C GLY A 217 1.63 -7.38 -15.66
N THR A 218 0.37 -7.79 -15.50
CA THR A 218 -0.73 -6.90 -15.14
C THR A 218 -0.54 -6.38 -13.71
N PRO A 219 -0.49 -5.05 -13.51
CA PRO A 219 -0.37 -4.50 -12.17
C PRO A 219 -1.67 -4.69 -11.37
N TYR A 220 -1.54 -4.96 -10.08
CA TYR A 220 -2.65 -4.99 -9.14
C TYR A 220 -2.24 -4.39 -7.80
N ASN A 221 -3.22 -3.92 -7.02
CA ASN A 221 -2.97 -3.46 -5.66
C ASN A 221 -3.48 -4.54 -4.70
N ASP A 222 -2.58 -5.07 -3.88
CA ASP A 222 -2.90 -5.98 -2.79
C ASP A 222 -3.01 -5.26 -1.45
N GLY A 223 -3.48 -5.93 -0.41
CA GLY A 223 -3.67 -5.34 0.92
C GLY A 223 -4.84 -4.36 0.92
N VAL A 224 -6.04 -4.86 0.62
CA VAL A 224 -7.26 -4.03 0.53
C VAL A 224 -8.32 -4.50 1.52
N LEU A 225 -8.75 -3.61 2.40
CA LEU A 225 -9.94 -3.79 3.22
C LEU A 225 -11.15 -3.18 2.49
N TYR A 226 -12.01 -4.02 1.91
CA TYR A 226 -13.11 -3.60 1.05
C TYR A 226 -14.47 -3.81 1.72
N MET A 227 -15.20 -2.74 1.98
CA MET A 227 -16.61 -2.83 2.38
C MET A 227 -17.46 -2.91 1.12
N TYR A 228 -18.13 -4.04 0.90
CA TYR A 228 -19.11 -4.15 -0.18
C TYR A 228 -20.43 -3.47 0.21
N ARG A 229 -21.42 -3.53 -0.67
CA ARG A 229 -22.68 -2.77 -0.57
C ARG A 229 -23.36 -2.85 0.81
N ASN A 230 -23.40 -4.02 1.45
CA ASN A 230 -24.03 -4.19 2.77
C ASN A 230 -23.00 -4.36 3.90
N GLY A 231 -21.71 -4.21 3.61
CA GLY A 231 -20.66 -4.13 4.63
C GLY A 231 -20.69 -2.77 5.33
N LYS A 232 -20.33 -2.75 6.61
CA LYS A 232 -20.17 -1.53 7.40
C LYS A 232 -18.87 -1.55 8.15
N LEU A 233 -18.25 -0.39 8.28
CA LEU A 233 -17.01 -0.20 9.02
C LEU A 233 -17.29 0.76 10.18
N ARG A 234 -17.00 0.33 11.41
CA ARG A 234 -17.04 1.14 12.62
C ARG A 234 -15.69 1.05 13.30
N ILE A 235 -14.91 2.14 13.23
CA ILE A 235 -13.68 2.30 14.00
C ILE A 235 -14.01 3.21 15.18
N GLU A 236 -13.81 2.68 16.38
CA GLU A 236 -14.26 3.28 17.64
C GLU A 236 -13.07 3.50 18.57
N GLY A 237 -12.05 4.20 18.08
CA GLY A 237 -10.91 4.59 18.89
C GLY A 237 -11.30 5.59 19.97
N THR A 238 -10.31 5.93 20.79
CA THR A 238 -10.36 7.07 21.71
C THR A 238 -9.06 7.86 21.61
N GLU A 239 -9.02 9.06 22.17
CA GLU A 239 -7.82 9.89 22.24
C GLU A 239 -6.61 9.14 22.83
N ASP A 240 -6.80 8.47 23.96
CA ASP A 240 -5.75 7.69 24.63
C ASP A 240 -5.43 6.35 23.93
N GLN A 241 -6.38 5.82 23.16
CA GLN A 241 -6.28 4.51 22.52
C GLN A 241 -6.85 4.55 21.10
N PRO A 242 -6.14 5.22 20.16
CA PRO A 242 -6.58 5.26 18.78
C PRO A 242 -6.49 3.87 18.15
N VAL A 243 -7.30 3.65 17.11
CA VAL A 243 -7.13 2.48 16.24
C VAL A 243 -6.08 2.81 15.20
N VAL A 244 -5.05 1.97 15.09
CA VAL A 244 -3.95 2.19 14.14
C VAL A 244 -4.05 1.19 13.00
N ILE A 245 -4.02 1.69 11.76
CA ILE A 245 -4.01 0.90 10.53
C ILE A 245 -2.78 1.30 9.70
N GLN A 246 -1.85 0.37 9.50
CA GLN A 246 -0.57 0.64 8.84
C GLN A 246 -0.04 -0.58 8.06
N GLY A 247 1.07 -0.40 7.33
CA GLY A 247 1.81 -1.51 6.71
C GLY A 247 2.42 -2.43 7.77
N ASP A 248 2.76 -3.66 7.41
CA ASP A 248 3.35 -4.64 8.31
C ASP A 248 4.89 -4.56 8.43
N ARG A 249 5.53 -3.66 7.67
CA ARG A 249 6.95 -3.30 7.78
C ARG A 249 7.16 -2.17 8.77
N LEU A 250 7.58 -2.51 9.98
CA LEU A 250 7.72 -1.59 11.12
C LEU A 250 9.17 -1.23 11.44
N GLU A 251 10.12 -1.63 10.62
CA GLU A 251 11.50 -1.21 10.74
C GLU A 251 11.61 0.31 10.61
N GLU A 252 12.57 0.93 11.31
CA GLU A 252 12.68 2.39 11.41
C GLU A 252 12.72 3.07 10.02
N GLU A 253 13.45 2.48 9.08
CA GLU A 253 13.57 2.96 7.70
C GLU A 253 12.27 2.84 6.87
N TYR A 254 11.32 2.00 7.29
CA TYR A 254 10.02 1.82 6.63
C TYR A 254 8.86 2.51 7.35
N SER A 255 9.05 2.97 8.60
CA SER A 255 8.00 3.55 9.44
C SER A 255 7.19 4.68 8.77
N GLU A 256 7.85 5.48 7.93
CA GLU A 256 7.26 6.61 7.21
C GLU A 256 7.14 6.36 5.69
N VAL A 257 7.49 5.16 5.20
CA VAL A 257 7.45 4.83 3.76
C VAL A 257 6.01 4.64 3.32
N SER A 258 5.59 5.38 2.30
CA SER A 258 4.24 5.28 1.73
C SER A 258 4.07 4.09 0.76
N GLY A 259 2.84 3.67 0.51
CA GLY A 259 2.53 2.66 -0.51
C GLY A 259 2.78 1.20 -0.12
N GLN A 260 2.92 0.91 1.18
CA GLN A 260 3.15 -0.44 1.71
C GLN A 260 1.92 -1.35 1.62
N TRP A 261 0.72 -0.78 1.49
CA TRP A 261 -0.52 -1.53 1.34
C TRP A 261 -1.51 -0.79 0.45
N GLY A 262 -2.54 -1.47 -0.02
CA GLY A 262 -3.49 -0.94 -1.01
C GLY A 262 -4.29 0.25 -0.51
N ARG A 263 -5.36 0.00 0.24
CA ARG A 263 -6.32 1.01 0.76
C ARG A 263 -7.46 0.40 1.57
N ILE A 264 -8.14 1.24 2.35
CA ILE A 264 -9.51 0.96 2.76
C ILE A 264 -10.42 1.45 1.63
N GLN A 265 -11.31 0.59 1.14
CA GLN A 265 -12.24 0.95 0.07
C GLN A 265 -13.69 0.72 0.49
N LEU A 266 -14.49 1.77 0.45
CA LEU A 266 -15.93 1.74 0.68
C LEU A 266 -16.60 1.66 -0.67
N GLY A 267 -17.15 0.50 -0.99
CA GLY A 267 -17.67 0.19 -2.32
C GLY A 267 -18.98 0.89 -2.65
N PRO A 268 -19.41 0.86 -3.92
CA PRO A 268 -20.60 1.56 -4.38
C PRO A 268 -21.84 1.35 -3.50
N LEU A 269 -22.48 2.45 -3.12
CA LEU A 269 -23.72 2.50 -2.34
C LEU A 269 -23.61 1.92 -0.91
N SER A 270 -22.41 1.65 -0.41
CA SER A 270 -22.18 1.24 0.99
C SER A 270 -22.42 2.41 1.95
N GLN A 271 -23.07 2.16 3.09
CA GLN A 271 -23.58 3.22 3.97
C GLN A 271 -23.37 2.92 5.45
N GLY A 272 -23.29 3.99 6.25
CA GLY A 272 -23.16 3.92 7.70
C GLY A 272 -21.74 3.60 8.17
N HIS A 273 -20.73 4.03 7.42
CA HIS A 273 -19.33 3.94 7.83
C HIS A 273 -18.98 5.06 8.80
N LEU A 274 -18.36 4.70 9.92
CA LEU A 274 -17.88 5.61 10.96
C LEU A 274 -16.42 5.29 11.27
N ILE A 275 -15.59 6.32 11.26
CA ILE A 275 -14.22 6.25 11.75
C ILE A 275 -14.05 7.35 12.79
N ASP A 276 -13.72 6.99 14.01
CA ASP A 276 -13.48 7.92 15.11
C ASP A 276 -12.17 7.53 15.82
N HIS A 277 -11.29 8.52 16.04
CA HIS A 277 -9.96 8.34 16.66
C HIS A 277 -9.13 7.22 16.01
N ALA A 278 -8.78 7.41 14.74
CA ALA A 278 -7.95 6.49 13.99
C ALA A 278 -6.68 7.16 13.45
N GLU A 279 -5.60 6.37 13.37
CA GLU A 279 -4.40 6.70 12.62
C GLU A 279 -4.27 5.71 11.45
N ILE A 280 -4.39 6.21 10.22
CA ILE A 280 -4.32 5.38 9.01
C ILE A 280 -3.15 5.87 8.17
N LYS A 281 -2.12 5.03 8.00
CA LYS A 281 -0.87 5.47 7.35
C LYS A 281 -0.23 4.44 6.43
N ASN A 282 0.73 4.91 5.64
CA ASN A 282 1.59 4.11 4.75
C ASN A 282 0.87 3.40 3.58
N GLY A 283 -0.40 3.71 3.29
CA GLY A 283 -1.16 3.12 2.19
C GLY A 283 -0.80 3.71 0.82
N ILE A 284 -1.25 3.09 -0.27
CA ILE A 284 -1.25 3.71 -1.60
C ILE A 284 -2.30 4.82 -1.60
N ILE A 285 -3.53 4.48 -1.23
CA ILE A 285 -4.59 5.43 -0.87
C ILE A 285 -4.98 5.12 0.57
N GLY A 286 -5.21 6.13 1.42
CA GLY A 286 -5.67 5.88 2.79
C GLY A 286 -7.09 5.29 2.76
N ILE A 287 -8.05 6.10 2.29
CA ILE A 287 -9.45 5.69 2.13
C ILE A 287 -9.99 6.11 0.75
N LEU A 288 -10.58 5.17 0.03
CA LEU A 288 -11.36 5.41 -1.18
C LEU A 288 -12.86 5.21 -0.89
N VAL A 289 -13.65 6.28 -1.05
CA VAL A 289 -15.11 6.25 -0.91
C VAL A 289 -15.74 6.32 -2.30
N ASP A 290 -16.35 5.22 -2.74
CA ASP A 290 -16.74 5.03 -4.13
C ASP A 290 -18.26 5.09 -4.35
N SER A 291 -18.68 5.83 -5.37
CA SER A 291 -19.99 5.80 -6.03
C SER A 291 -21.18 5.78 -5.06
N LEU A 292 -21.50 6.96 -4.51
CA LEU A 292 -22.59 7.19 -3.56
C LEU A 292 -22.43 6.49 -2.19
N ALA A 293 -21.25 5.94 -1.90
CA ALA A 293 -20.91 5.51 -0.55
C ALA A 293 -20.84 6.69 0.44
N GLU A 294 -21.08 6.41 1.72
CA GLU A 294 -21.11 7.40 2.79
C GLU A 294 -20.02 7.16 3.83
N LEU A 295 -19.26 8.18 4.20
CA LEU A 295 -18.28 8.11 5.29
C LEU A 295 -18.45 9.28 6.25
N THR A 296 -18.48 8.98 7.55
CA THR A 296 -18.21 9.96 8.61
C THR A 296 -16.86 9.65 9.24
N ILE A 297 -15.94 10.60 9.24
CA ILE A 297 -14.65 10.51 9.91
C ILE A 297 -14.51 11.63 10.95
N LYS A 298 -14.03 11.27 12.14
CA LYS A 298 -13.88 12.17 13.29
C LYS A 298 -12.54 11.95 13.97
N ASN A 299 -11.91 13.02 14.46
CA ASN A 299 -10.76 12.95 15.36
C ASN A 299 -9.62 12.04 14.85
N SER A 300 -9.37 12.04 13.54
CA SER A 300 -8.51 11.02 12.91
C SER A 300 -7.40 11.64 12.06
N LYS A 301 -6.31 10.89 11.94
CA LYS A 301 -5.13 11.24 11.14
C LYS A 301 -5.01 10.27 9.97
N ILE A 302 -4.84 10.77 8.76
CA ILE A 302 -4.56 9.95 7.57
C ILE A 302 -3.37 10.53 6.81
N PHE A 303 -2.28 9.77 6.72
CA PHE A 303 -0.99 10.33 6.29
C PHE A 303 -0.03 9.32 5.67
N ASN A 304 1.09 9.81 5.12
CA ASN A 304 2.13 9.02 4.46
C ASN A 304 1.57 8.10 3.37
N THR A 305 0.74 8.64 2.48
CA THR A 305 0.14 7.88 1.37
C THR A 305 0.86 8.15 0.07
N SER A 306 1.02 7.15 -0.82
CA SER A 306 1.73 7.38 -2.10
C SER A 306 0.86 8.09 -3.14
N SER A 307 -0.46 8.03 -2.98
CA SER A 307 -1.49 8.81 -3.67
C SER A 307 -2.27 9.62 -2.62
N SER A 308 -3.60 9.73 -2.73
CA SER A 308 -4.40 10.54 -1.82
C SER A 308 -4.63 9.89 -0.44
N ALA A 309 -4.61 10.70 0.62
CA ALA A 309 -5.02 10.25 1.94
C ALA A 309 -6.51 9.90 1.95
N LEU A 310 -7.33 10.74 1.33
CA LEU A 310 -8.77 10.52 1.17
C LEU A 310 -9.22 10.82 -0.26
N ALA A 311 -9.86 9.86 -0.90
CA ALA A 311 -10.43 10.01 -2.23
C ALA A 311 -11.95 9.73 -2.21
N GLY A 312 -12.73 10.66 -2.74
CA GLY A 312 -14.17 10.51 -2.94
C GLY A 312 -14.51 10.47 -4.43
N TYR A 313 -15.23 9.44 -4.88
CA TYR A 313 -15.74 9.33 -6.24
C TYR A 313 -17.26 9.38 -6.21
N SER A 314 -17.88 10.50 -6.61
CA SER A 314 -19.33 10.72 -6.46
C SER A 314 -19.85 10.34 -5.05
N ALA A 315 -19.10 10.67 -4.00
CA ALA A 315 -19.31 10.17 -2.65
C ALA A 315 -20.07 11.16 -1.74
N ARG A 316 -20.40 10.72 -0.52
CA ARG A 316 -20.84 11.59 0.58
C ARG A 316 -19.88 11.44 1.75
N ILE A 317 -19.15 12.50 2.09
CA ILE A 317 -18.16 12.46 3.18
C ILE A 317 -18.41 13.61 4.15
N VAL A 318 -18.39 13.28 5.44
CA VAL A 318 -18.35 14.24 6.55
C VAL A 318 -17.06 13.98 7.31
N ALA A 319 -16.21 15.00 7.42
CA ALA A 319 -14.97 14.97 8.18
C ALA A 319 -14.99 16.05 9.26
N GLU A 320 -14.73 15.67 10.50
CA GLU A 320 -14.70 16.57 11.64
C GLU A 320 -13.38 16.39 12.38
N ASN A 321 -12.65 17.48 12.64
CA ASN A 321 -11.47 17.44 13.49
C ASN A 321 -10.42 16.41 12.99
N CYS A 322 -10.01 16.53 11.72
CA CYS A 322 -9.15 15.54 11.06
C CYS A 322 -7.91 16.18 10.46
N LEU A 323 -6.80 15.44 10.49
CA LEU A 323 -5.53 15.84 9.88
C LEU A 323 -5.22 14.93 8.69
N PHE A 324 -4.95 15.54 7.54
CA PHE A 324 -4.48 14.86 6.34
C PHE A 324 -3.15 15.48 5.90
N HIS A 325 -2.08 14.70 5.83
CA HIS A 325 -0.76 15.23 5.48
C HIS A 325 0.13 14.20 4.78
N SER A 326 1.23 14.69 4.18
CA SER A 326 2.28 13.84 3.59
C SER A 326 1.75 12.84 2.55
N SER A 327 1.03 13.34 1.54
CA SER A 327 0.53 12.53 0.43
C SER A 327 1.40 12.73 -0.81
N GLY A 328 1.75 11.65 -1.51
CA GLY A 328 2.49 11.69 -2.77
C GLY A 328 1.70 12.32 -3.93
N ALA A 329 0.37 12.39 -3.80
CA ALA A 329 -0.53 13.16 -4.67
C ALA A 329 -1.21 14.29 -3.86
N ASN A 330 -2.51 14.52 -4.01
CA ASN A 330 -3.26 15.46 -3.17
C ASN A 330 -3.61 14.81 -1.82
N ASN A 331 -3.72 15.56 -0.72
CA ASN A 331 -4.23 14.97 0.52
C ASN A 331 -5.67 14.49 0.36
N VAL A 332 -6.51 15.34 -0.25
CA VAL A 332 -7.92 15.03 -0.48
C VAL A 332 -8.26 15.25 -1.96
N THR A 333 -8.90 14.25 -2.56
CA THR A 333 -9.32 14.30 -3.97
C THR A 333 -10.81 13.96 -4.10
N PHE A 334 -11.56 14.81 -4.79
CA PHE A 334 -12.94 14.55 -5.18
C PHE A 334 -13.06 14.44 -6.69
N ILE A 335 -13.67 13.35 -7.15
CA ILE A 335 -13.82 13.03 -8.56
C ILE A 335 -15.30 12.80 -8.84
N LEU A 336 -15.77 13.30 -9.99
CA LEU A 336 -17.15 13.11 -10.46
C LEU A 336 -18.19 13.57 -9.42
N GLY A 337 -17.97 14.74 -8.82
CA GLY A 337 -18.95 15.37 -7.94
C GLY A 337 -19.08 14.69 -6.58
N GLY A 338 -20.22 14.88 -5.91
CA GLY A 338 -20.48 14.36 -4.57
C GLY A 338 -20.84 15.44 -3.56
N ASN A 339 -20.96 15.06 -2.28
CA ASN A 339 -21.31 15.94 -1.18
C ASN A 339 -20.28 15.83 -0.04
N TYR A 340 -19.57 16.90 0.23
CA TYR A 340 -18.39 16.90 1.10
C TYR A 340 -18.53 17.99 2.16
N ASN A 341 -18.42 17.64 3.45
CA ASN A 341 -18.42 18.61 4.55
C ASN A 341 -17.22 18.37 5.45
N PHE A 342 -16.37 19.37 5.61
CA PHE A 342 -15.16 19.33 6.41
C PHE A 342 -15.23 20.44 7.45
N SER A 343 -15.09 20.09 8.73
CA SER A 343 -15.13 21.04 9.84
C SER A 343 -13.92 20.85 10.73
N TYR A 344 -13.16 21.91 11.01
CA TYR A 344 -11.92 21.83 11.81
C TYR A 344 -10.93 20.81 11.25
N CYS A 345 -10.79 20.75 9.92
CA CYS A 345 -9.82 19.86 9.29
C CYS A 345 -8.56 20.64 8.87
N THR A 346 -7.42 19.98 8.94
CA THR A 346 -6.16 20.49 8.39
C THR A 346 -5.71 19.56 7.25
N LEU A 347 -5.58 20.12 6.05
CA LEU A 347 -4.94 19.48 4.91
C LEU A 347 -3.59 20.16 4.71
N ALA A 348 -2.50 19.45 5.03
CA ALA A 348 -1.15 19.98 5.05
C ALA A 348 -0.23 19.14 4.15
N ASN A 349 -0.06 19.57 2.89
CA ASN A 349 0.74 18.81 1.92
C ASN A 349 2.12 19.46 1.73
N TYR A 350 3.04 19.11 2.61
CA TYR A 350 4.43 19.55 2.55
C TYR A 350 5.33 18.49 1.90
N GLY A 351 6.46 18.92 1.33
CA GLY A 351 7.43 18.01 0.71
C GLY A 351 7.08 17.55 -0.72
N THR A 352 5.98 18.05 -1.28
CA THR A 352 5.53 17.80 -2.66
C THR A 352 5.07 19.10 -3.33
N SER A 353 5.09 19.13 -4.66
CA SER A 353 4.54 20.25 -5.45
C SER A 353 3.06 20.07 -5.81
N THR A 354 2.39 19.03 -5.28
CA THR A 354 0.98 18.76 -5.54
C THR A 354 0.07 19.57 -4.62
N GLU A 355 -1.13 19.89 -5.11
CA GLU A 355 -2.14 20.62 -4.35
C GLU A 355 -2.62 19.77 -3.16
N SER A 356 -3.07 20.39 -2.07
CA SER A 356 -3.60 19.65 -0.92
C SER A 356 -5.03 19.16 -1.18
N LEU A 357 -5.83 19.95 -1.89
CA LEU A 357 -7.20 19.65 -2.29
C LEU A 357 -7.33 19.70 -3.81
N SER A 358 -7.86 18.62 -4.41
CA SER A 358 -8.28 18.61 -5.81
C SER A 358 -9.75 18.20 -5.90
N ALA A 359 -10.58 18.98 -6.59
CA ALA A 359 -12.00 18.72 -6.71
C ALA A 359 -12.49 18.88 -8.15
N SER A 360 -13.05 17.81 -8.72
CA SER A 360 -13.71 17.82 -10.01
C SER A 360 -15.17 17.34 -9.92
N ASN A 361 -16.03 17.93 -10.75
CA ASN A 361 -17.40 17.45 -10.93
C ASN A 361 -17.56 16.50 -12.13
N PHE A 362 -16.47 16.15 -12.81
CA PHE A 362 -16.51 15.32 -14.02
C PHE A 362 -15.39 14.28 -14.08
N THR A 363 -15.56 13.32 -14.98
CA THR A 363 -14.55 12.32 -15.38
C THR A 363 -14.66 12.02 -16.87
N CYS A 364 -13.61 11.47 -17.46
CA CYS A 364 -13.54 11.13 -18.89
C CYS A 364 -13.66 9.61 -19.07
N LEU A 365 -14.72 9.15 -19.74
CA LEU A 365 -14.98 7.71 -19.92
C LEU A 365 -13.97 7.02 -20.83
N ASP A 366 -13.32 7.77 -21.72
CA ASP A 366 -12.26 7.31 -22.62
C ASP A 366 -10.87 7.32 -21.96
N GLY A 367 -10.76 7.85 -20.74
CA GLY A 367 -9.50 7.96 -20.00
C GLY A 367 -8.47 8.88 -20.67
N ALA A 368 -8.89 9.71 -21.62
CA ALA A 368 -8.01 10.58 -22.40
C ALA A 368 -8.24 12.06 -22.06
N ILE A 369 -7.16 12.84 -22.14
CA ILE A 369 -7.19 14.30 -22.15
C ILE A 369 -6.60 14.75 -23.51
N PRO A 370 -7.31 15.54 -24.33
CA PRO A 370 -8.62 16.17 -24.09
C PRO A 370 -9.78 15.15 -24.02
N CYS A 371 -10.79 15.51 -23.24
CA CYS A 371 -11.91 14.65 -22.89
C CYS A 371 -12.98 14.66 -24.00
N ASP A 372 -13.12 13.57 -24.78
CA ASP A 372 -14.14 13.51 -25.83
C ASP A 372 -15.52 13.13 -25.27
N TYR A 373 -15.54 12.40 -24.14
CA TYR A 373 -16.76 11.93 -23.48
C TYR A 373 -16.79 12.24 -21.98
N PRO A 374 -16.97 13.53 -21.60
CA PRO A 374 -17.09 13.91 -20.20
C PRO A 374 -18.43 13.43 -19.63
N VAL A 375 -18.38 12.85 -18.44
CA VAL A 375 -19.56 12.65 -17.58
C VAL A 375 -19.40 13.57 -16.39
N ALA A 376 -20.42 14.35 -16.09
CA ALA A 376 -20.45 15.26 -14.96
C ALA A 376 -21.57 14.89 -13.97
N ALA A 377 -21.34 15.17 -12.69
CA ALA A 377 -22.30 15.02 -11.62
C ALA A 377 -22.16 16.18 -10.63
N PRO A 378 -23.25 16.66 -9.99
CA PRO A 378 -23.17 17.82 -9.10
C PRO A 378 -22.16 17.65 -7.96
N LEU A 379 -21.27 18.64 -7.81
CA LEU A 379 -20.37 18.77 -6.67
C LEU A 379 -20.94 19.78 -5.67
N ASN A 380 -21.03 19.38 -4.41
CA ASN A 380 -21.30 20.27 -3.28
C ASN A 380 -20.24 20.06 -2.21
N MET A 381 -19.37 21.04 -1.99
CA MET A 381 -18.38 20.96 -0.92
C MET A 381 -18.45 22.15 0.03
N THR A 382 -18.22 21.92 1.31
CA THR A 382 -18.12 22.96 2.32
C THR A 382 -17.00 22.66 3.30
N PHE A 383 -16.08 23.61 3.45
CA PHE A 383 -15.05 23.61 4.48
C PHE A 383 -15.37 24.70 5.51
N ARG A 384 -15.28 24.39 6.80
CA ARG A 384 -15.54 25.33 7.90
C ARG A 384 -14.41 25.24 8.91
N ASN A 385 -13.90 26.39 9.32
CA ASN A 385 -12.86 26.46 10.35
C ASN A 385 -11.65 25.57 10.02
N SER A 386 -11.29 25.47 8.73
CA SER A 386 -10.30 24.50 8.26
C SER A 386 -9.07 25.20 7.71
N ILE A 387 -7.95 24.49 7.71
CA ILE A 387 -6.71 24.92 7.06
C ILE A 387 -6.50 24.03 5.83
N ILE A 388 -6.29 24.65 4.67
CA ILE A 388 -5.87 23.96 3.46
C ILE A 388 -4.58 24.62 3.00
N TYR A 389 -3.46 23.93 3.17
CA TYR A 389 -2.13 24.52 3.04
C TYR A 389 -1.08 23.50 2.63
N GLY A 390 0.09 23.97 2.21
CA GLY A 390 1.18 23.11 1.76
C GLY A 390 2.29 23.88 1.06
N SER A 391 3.24 23.13 0.48
CA SER A 391 4.39 23.71 -0.23
C SER A 391 4.02 24.40 -1.54
N SER A 392 2.97 23.92 -2.22
CA SER A 392 2.45 24.54 -3.46
C SER A 392 1.98 25.99 -3.24
N ARG A 393 2.10 26.83 -4.26
CA ARG A 393 1.51 28.19 -4.27
C ARG A 393 0.00 28.15 -4.44
N ASP A 394 -0.50 27.10 -5.08
CA ASP A 394 -1.90 26.78 -5.21
C ASP A 394 -2.16 25.43 -4.58
N VAL A 395 -2.76 25.44 -3.40
CA VAL A 395 -3.06 24.21 -2.63
C VAL A 395 -4.45 23.68 -2.94
N ILE A 396 -5.20 24.36 -3.82
CA ILE A 396 -6.56 24.02 -4.21
C ILE A 396 -6.64 24.00 -5.75
N SER A 397 -7.08 22.88 -6.30
CA SER A 397 -7.44 22.73 -7.72
C SER A 397 -8.95 22.50 -7.85
N LEU A 398 -9.63 23.33 -8.65
CA LEU A 398 -11.08 23.28 -8.88
C LEU A 398 -11.37 23.12 -10.37
N GLN A 399 -11.97 21.99 -10.74
CA GLN A 399 -12.22 21.63 -12.14
C GLN A 399 -13.72 21.44 -12.40
N ASP A 400 -14.34 22.44 -13.02
CA ASP A 400 -15.75 22.41 -13.40
C ASP A 400 -15.90 22.02 -14.88
N GLY A 401 -16.37 20.79 -15.11
CA GLY A 401 -16.61 20.24 -16.44
C GLY A 401 -17.91 20.71 -17.10
N VAL A 402 -18.80 21.38 -16.36
CA VAL A 402 -20.04 21.97 -16.88
C VAL A 402 -19.89 23.48 -17.08
N GLY A 403 -19.14 24.12 -16.18
CA GLY A 403 -18.83 25.55 -16.21
C GLY A 403 -20.08 26.41 -16.06
N GLU A 404 -20.03 27.61 -16.66
CA GLU A 404 -21.10 28.61 -16.59
C GLU A 404 -22.46 28.15 -17.16
N GLN A 405 -22.52 27.01 -17.85
CA GLN A 405 -23.77 26.47 -18.40
C GLN A 405 -24.78 26.12 -17.29
N ASP A 406 -24.28 25.64 -16.14
CA ASP A 406 -25.11 25.38 -14.96
C ASP A 406 -24.26 25.52 -13.67
N PRO A 407 -24.23 26.71 -13.07
CA PRO A 407 -23.51 26.96 -11.82
C PRO A 407 -23.98 26.10 -10.64
N SER A 408 -25.13 25.42 -10.74
CA SER A 408 -25.61 24.52 -9.69
C SER A 408 -24.86 23.18 -9.66
N PHE A 409 -24.08 22.85 -10.71
CA PHE A 409 -23.30 21.62 -10.81
C PHE A 409 -21.94 21.67 -10.12
N PHE A 410 -21.44 22.86 -9.78
CA PHE A 410 -20.17 23.03 -9.06
C PHE A 410 -20.33 24.06 -7.96
N ARG A 411 -20.69 23.60 -6.76
CA ARG A 411 -20.87 24.47 -5.59
C ARG A 411 -19.83 24.17 -4.54
N TYR A 412 -19.08 25.19 -4.16
CA TYR A 412 -18.15 25.13 -3.05
C TYR A 412 -18.35 26.31 -2.11
N ARG A 413 -17.93 26.13 -0.86
CA ARG A 413 -17.91 27.20 0.13
C ARG A 413 -16.86 26.94 1.20
N PHE A 414 -16.08 27.95 1.52
CA PHE A 414 -15.10 27.93 2.59
C PHE A 414 -15.48 29.03 3.60
N LEU A 415 -15.52 28.70 4.88
CA LEU A 415 -15.93 29.61 5.96
C LEU A 415 -14.89 29.58 7.07
N ASN A 416 -14.37 30.73 7.45
CA ASN A 416 -13.32 30.87 8.48
C ASN A 416 -12.10 29.97 8.21
N CYS A 417 -11.63 29.93 6.96
CA CYS A 417 -10.55 29.03 6.56
C CYS A 417 -9.24 29.79 6.31
N VAL A 418 -8.12 29.10 6.51
CA VAL A 418 -6.82 29.53 5.99
C VAL A 418 -6.54 28.74 4.71
N VAL A 419 -6.17 29.45 3.65
CA VAL A 419 -5.84 28.87 2.35
C VAL A 419 -4.52 29.46 1.82
N ARG A 420 -3.92 28.80 0.84
CA ARG A 420 -2.81 29.34 0.04
C ARG A 420 -3.10 29.17 -1.45
N VAL A 421 -3.52 30.25 -2.08
CA VAL A 421 -3.86 30.28 -3.51
C VAL A 421 -3.25 31.51 -4.17
N ASP A 422 -2.77 31.35 -5.40
CA ASP A 422 -2.09 32.37 -6.20
C ASP A 422 -2.62 32.31 -7.64
N GLU A 423 -2.18 31.36 -8.45
CA GLU A 423 -2.58 31.19 -9.86
C GLU A 423 -4.07 30.80 -9.99
N LEU A 424 -4.68 30.22 -8.95
CA LEU A 424 -6.13 29.97 -8.92
C LEU A 424 -6.94 31.26 -9.13
N LEU A 425 -6.39 32.43 -8.77
CA LEU A 425 -7.08 33.71 -8.86
C LEU A 425 -6.90 34.39 -10.23
N ASP A 426 -6.11 33.81 -11.12
CA ASP A 426 -5.84 34.37 -12.44
C ASP A 426 -7.02 34.20 -13.41
N GLU A 427 -6.97 34.92 -14.53
CA GLU A 427 -7.94 34.79 -15.62
C GLU A 427 -7.93 33.36 -16.18
N GLY A 428 -9.08 32.68 -16.13
CA GLY A 428 -9.22 31.28 -16.54
C GLY A 428 -9.16 30.27 -15.38
N GLY A 429 -8.84 30.73 -14.16
CA GLY A 429 -9.03 29.99 -12.92
C GLY A 429 -10.39 30.30 -12.28
N HIS A 430 -10.35 30.70 -11.01
CA HIS A 430 -11.47 31.11 -10.16
C HIS A 430 -11.16 32.48 -9.52
N PRO A 431 -11.13 33.58 -10.30
CA PRO A 431 -10.83 34.92 -9.78
C PRO A 431 -11.81 35.42 -8.70
N ASP A 432 -13.00 34.81 -8.64
CA ASP A 432 -14.06 35.04 -7.66
C ASP A 432 -14.01 34.07 -6.46
N PHE A 433 -12.94 33.29 -6.31
CA PHE A 433 -12.81 32.29 -5.24
C PHE A 433 -13.13 32.85 -3.84
N PHE A 434 -12.68 34.08 -3.53
CA PHE A 434 -12.92 34.72 -2.23
C PHE A 434 -14.36 35.22 -2.02
N ASP A 435 -15.21 35.26 -3.05
CA ASP A 435 -16.65 35.47 -2.86
C ASP A 435 -17.30 34.23 -2.20
N PHE A 436 -16.70 33.06 -2.38
CA PHE A 436 -17.12 31.77 -1.80
C PHE A 436 -16.25 31.32 -0.63
N CYS A 437 -15.13 32.01 -0.36
CA CYS A 437 -14.25 31.82 0.79
C CYS A 437 -14.33 33.03 1.72
N ASN A 438 -15.28 33.02 2.66
CA ASN A 438 -15.57 34.20 3.47
C ASN A 438 -16.09 33.90 4.90
N PRO A 439 -15.44 34.40 5.98
CA PRO A 439 -14.12 35.02 5.95
C PRO A 439 -13.06 33.95 5.69
N CYS A 440 -12.03 34.28 4.91
CA CYS A 440 -10.86 33.43 4.75
C CYS A 440 -9.61 34.29 4.78
N LEU A 441 -8.49 33.70 5.20
CA LEU A 441 -7.17 34.30 5.08
C LEU A 441 -6.38 33.56 4.01
N ASN A 442 -5.82 34.31 3.07
CA ASN A 442 -4.87 33.81 2.09
C ASN A 442 -3.46 34.03 2.65
N GLY A 443 -2.76 32.94 2.98
CA GLY A 443 -1.36 32.99 3.39
C GLY A 443 -0.43 32.84 2.19
N ASP A 444 0.83 33.20 2.39
CA ASP A 444 1.95 32.97 1.46
C ASP A 444 3.02 32.05 2.09
N GLY A 445 4.07 31.71 1.33
CA GLY A 445 5.10 30.78 1.83
C GLY A 445 5.85 31.23 3.09
N ASP A 446 5.76 32.52 3.46
CA ASP A 446 6.43 33.09 4.64
C ASP A 446 5.46 33.31 5.82
N SER A 447 4.16 33.04 5.62
CA SER A 447 3.14 33.25 6.63
C SER A 447 3.32 32.26 7.79
N PRO A 448 3.40 32.72 9.05
CA PRO A 448 3.45 31.82 10.21
C PRO A 448 2.14 31.03 10.28
N LEU A 449 2.25 29.70 10.36
CA LEU A 449 1.10 28.81 10.40
C LEU A 449 1.32 27.64 11.34
N PHE A 450 2.31 26.78 11.03
CA PHE A 450 2.64 25.58 11.80
C PHE A 450 3.98 25.71 12.51
N VAL A 451 4.17 24.97 13.59
CA VAL A 451 5.42 24.94 14.38
C VAL A 451 6.58 24.44 13.55
N ASP A 452 6.47 23.26 12.93
CA ASP A 452 7.52 22.69 12.09
C ASP A 452 6.94 21.66 11.09
N PRO A 453 6.49 22.10 9.91
CA PRO A 453 5.92 21.18 8.92
C PRO A 453 6.97 20.23 8.31
N ASP A 454 8.27 20.56 8.36
CA ASP A 454 9.33 19.67 7.86
C ASP A 454 9.51 18.44 8.78
N LEU A 455 9.15 18.57 10.05
CA LEU A 455 9.09 17.48 11.03
C LEU A 455 7.68 16.89 11.22
N ASN A 456 6.73 17.22 10.33
CA ASN A 456 5.31 16.87 10.44
C ASN A 456 4.63 17.38 11.74
N ASP A 457 5.14 18.46 12.34
CA ASP A 457 4.51 19.13 13.46
C ASP A 457 3.56 20.24 12.95
N TYR A 458 2.30 19.87 12.82
CA TYR A 458 1.21 20.73 12.35
C TYR A 458 0.46 21.45 13.47
N HIS A 459 0.99 21.49 14.69
CA HIS A 459 0.47 22.41 15.71
C HIS A 459 0.64 23.85 15.26
N LEU A 460 -0.22 24.73 15.76
CA LEU A 460 -0.17 26.15 15.38
C LEU A 460 1.04 26.85 15.99
N ASP A 461 1.78 27.57 15.15
CA ASP A 461 2.81 28.50 15.60
C ASP A 461 2.21 29.60 16.51
N SER A 462 3.02 30.15 17.39
CA SER A 462 2.62 31.24 18.31
C SER A 462 2.11 32.51 17.61
N LEU A 463 2.52 32.75 16.35
CA LEU A 463 2.07 33.86 15.52
C LEU A 463 1.16 33.40 14.39
N SER A 464 0.62 32.18 14.47
CA SER A 464 -0.15 31.57 13.40
C SER A 464 -1.35 32.42 13.00
N ILE A 465 -1.52 32.63 11.70
CA ILE A 465 -2.68 33.34 11.14
C ILE A 465 -4.01 32.59 11.34
N ALA A 466 -3.94 31.30 11.71
CA ALA A 466 -5.13 30.50 12.00
C ALA A 466 -5.74 30.78 13.38
N ILE A 467 -5.01 31.45 14.27
CA ILE A 467 -5.42 31.71 15.65
C ILE A 467 -6.65 32.63 15.69
N GLU A 468 -7.65 32.27 16.49
CA GLU A 468 -8.91 32.98 16.72
C GLU A 468 -9.71 33.32 15.45
N LEU A 469 -9.45 32.61 14.33
CA LEU A 469 -10.11 32.82 13.04
C LEU A 469 -11.48 32.15 12.98
N ALA A 470 -11.63 31.00 13.65
CA ALA A 470 -12.79 30.14 13.51
C ALA A 470 -14.03 30.66 14.26
N LYS A 471 -15.18 30.01 13.98
CA LYS A 471 -16.42 30.20 14.75
C LYS A 471 -16.84 28.90 15.42
N PRO A 472 -17.24 28.91 16.70
CA PRO A 472 -17.64 27.69 17.40
C PRO A 472 -18.70 26.91 16.63
N ILE A 473 -18.48 25.61 16.47
CA ILE A 473 -19.47 24.68 15.91
C ILE A 473 -20.02 23.85 17.07
N ILE A 474 -21.34 23.88 17.24
CA ILE A 474 -22.01 23.10 18.28
C ILE A 474 -21.66 21.61 18.10
N ASN A 475 -21.22 20.97 19.19
CA ASN A 475 -20.79 19.57 19.28
C ASN A 475 -19.39 19.27 18.70
N ILE A 476 -18.58 20.28 18.37
CA ILE A 476 -17.15 20.11 18.10
C ILE A 476 -16.40 21.09 19.02
N ASN A 477 -16.27 20.70 20.29
CA ASN A 477 -15.76 21.57 21.36
C ASN A 477 -14.30 21.28 21.72
N GLN A 478 -13.75 20.16 21.24
CA GLN A 478 -12.37 19.77 21.48
C GLN A 478 -11.60 19.69 20.16
N ASP A 479 -10.29 19.87 20.23
CA ASP A 479 -9.37 19.68 19.12
C ASP A 479 -8.96 18.21 18.97
N LEU A 480 -8.04 17.91 18.05
CA LEU A 480 -7.61 16.55 17.71
C LEU A 480 -6.90 15.83 18.87
N GLU A 481 -6.41 16.58 19.87
CA GLU A 481 -5.72 16.07 21.05
C GLU A 481 -6.54 16.31 22.33
N GLY A 482 -7.86 16.47 22.20
CA GLY A 482 -8.76 16.61 23.33
C GLY A 482 -8.71 17.96 24.05
N ASN A 483 -7.94 18.93 23.57
CA ASN A 483 -7.91 20.26 24.18
C ASN A 483 -9.23 21.00 23.90
N ASP A 484 -9.76 21.67 24.92
CA ASP A 484 -10.96 22.51 24.76
C ASP A 484 -10.66 23.66 23.80
N ARG A 485 -11.54 23.85 22.82
CA ARG A 485 -11.51 24.98 21.90
C ARG A 485 -12.05 26.24 22.58
N ASP A 486 -11.53 27.41 22.20
CA ASP A 486 -12.05 28.66 22.73
C ASP A 486 -13.55 28.80 22.42
N LEU A 487 -14.32 29.19 23.43
CA LEU A 487 -15.79 29.20 23.37
C LEU A 487 -16.36 30.29 22.45
N ASP A 488 -15.58 31.31 22.12
CA ASP A 488 -16.01 32.47 21.33
C ASP A 488 -15.21 32.62 20.03
N ARG A 489 -13.91 32.32 20.09
CA ARG A 489 -12.92 32.56 19.03
C ARG A 489 -11.93 31.38 18.93
N PRO A 490 -12.41 30.19 18.54
CA PRO A 490 -11.54 29.05 18.36
C PRO A 490 -10.57 29.26 17.20
N ASP A 491 -9.56 28.41 17.12
CA ASP A 491 -8.61 28.42 16.03
C ASP A 491 -9.12 27.65 14.81
N ALA A 492 -8.67 28.04 13.61
CA ALA A 492 -8.92 27.24 12.42
C ALA A 492 -7.99 26.02 12.38
N GLY A 493 -8.49 24.89 11.88
CA GLY A 493 -7.76 23.63 11.77
C GLY A 493 -8.09 22.62 12.88
N CYS A 494 -7.41 21.48 12.83
CA CYS A 494 -7.65 20.37 13.75
C CYS A 494 -7.00 20.53 15.13
N TYR A 495 -6.13 21.52 15.33
CA TYR A 495 -5.49 21.80 16.63
C TYR A 495 -5.97 23.14 17.17
N GLU A 496 -6.04 23.24 18.49
CA GLU A 496 -6.24 24.51 19.20
C GLU A 496 -4.92 24.93 19.85
N LYS A 497 -4.56 26.22 19.74
CA LYS A 497 -3.38 26.74 20.39
C LYS A 497 -3.63 26.87 21.89
N THR A 498 -2.96 26.02 22.66
CA THR A 498 -2.89 26.18 24.11
C THR A 498 -1.86 27.26 24.48
N ASN A 499 -2.20 28.09 25.46
CA ASN A 499 -1.36 29.22 25.94
C ASN A 499 -0.17 28.78 26.78
#